data_AF-A0A4C1U318-F1
#
_entry.id   AF-A0A4C1U318-F1
#
_cell.length_a   1.000
_cell.length_b   1.000
_cell.length_c   1.000
_cell.angle_alpha   90.00
_cell.angle_beta   90.00
_cell.angle_gamma   90.00
#
_symmetry.space_group_name_H-M   'P 1'
#
loop_
_entity.id
_entity.type
_entity.pdbx_description
1 polymer ?
#
loop_
_entity_poly.entity_id
_entity_poly.type
_entity_poly.pdbx_seq_one_letter_code
_entity_poly.pdbx_strand_id
1 'polypeptide(L)'
;MNGQYYANLLAQAREAVVQKRRGKLSRGVLFLQDNASVHTARVSRQALKDTGFSEIDHPPYSPDLAPSDYFLFSNLKKELRGRRFFDDNQMKMAVESHFE
;
A
#
# COMPACT_ATOMS: atom_id res chain seq x y z
N MET A 1 -0.40 4.40 13.08
CA MET A 1 0.25 4.91 11.85
C MET A 1 0.13 6.44 11.86
N ASN A 2 1.18 7.18 11.49
CA ASN A 2 1.16 8.65 11.41
C ASN A 2 1.72 9.14 10.06
N GLY A 3 1.58 10.43 9.75
CA GLY A 3 2.00 10.98 8.45
C GLY A 3 3.50 10.86 8.17
N GLN A 4 4.37 11.03 9.19
CA GLN A 4 5.82 10.90 9.02
C GLN A 4 6.22 9.44 8.72
N TYR A 5 5.63 8.50 9.43
CA TYR A 5 5.83 7.08 9.19
C TYR A 5 5.36 6.70 7.79
N TYR A 6 4.21 7.22 7.35
CA TYR A 6 3.72 6.97 6.00
C TYR A 6 4.61 7.59 4.91
N ALA A 7 5.15 8.80 5.14
CA ALA A 7 6.13 9.40 4.25
C ALA A 7 7.38 8.52 4.06
N ASN A 8 7.87 7.90 5.14
CA ASN A 8 8.98 6.96 5.05
C ASN A 8 8.61 5.69 4.26
N LEU A 9 7.36 5.20 4.39
CA LEU A 9 6.88 4.08 3.59
C LEU A 9 6.80 4.41 2.09
N LEU A 10 6.39 5.63 1.72
CA LEU A 10 6.38 6.07 0.32
C LEU A 10 7.79 6.09 -0.28
N ALA A 11 8.79 6.55 0.49
CA ALA A 11 10.19 6.49 0.07
C ALA A 11 10.67 5.04 -0.15
N GLN A 12 10.34 4.14 0.78
CA GLN A 12 10.66 2.71 0.64
C GLN A 12 9.94 2.08 -0.56
N ALA A 13 8.67 2.42 -0.80
CA ALA A 13 7.90 1.95 -1.94
C ALA A 13 8.52 2.38 -3.27
N ARG A 14 9.00 3.62 -3.35
CA ARG A 14 9.77 4.12 -4.51
C ARG A 14 11.00 3.26 -4.78
N GLU A 15 11.84 3.02 -3.77
CA GLU A 15 13.04 2.19 -3.92
C GLU A 15 12.69 0.76 -4.35
N ALA A 16 11.63 0.18 -3.80
CA ALA A 16 11.15 -1.14 -4.21
C ALA A 16 10.69 -1.15 -5.68
N VAL A 17 10.03 -0.10 -6.17
CA VAL A 17 9.65 0.03 -7.59
C VAL A 17 10.90 0.14 -8.48
N VAL A 18 11.91 0.93 -8.08
CA VAL A 18 13.19 1.03 -8.81
C VAL A 18 13.83 -0.35 -8.95
N GLN A 19 13.91 -1.10 -7.85
CA GLN A 19 14.60 -2.38 -7.80
C GLN A 19 13.83 -3.49 -8.52
N LYS A 20 12.52 -3.61 -8.27
CA LYS A 20 11.71 -4.74 -8.73
C LYS A 20 11.02 -4.50 -10.08
N ARG A 21 10.93 -3.25 -10.54
CA ARG A 21 10.22 -2.86 -11.78
C ARG A 21 11.06 -1.89 -12.62
N ARG A 22 12.18 -2.38 -13.16
CA ARG A 22 13.10 -1.58 -14.01
C ARG A 22 12.34 -0.86 -15.14
N GLY A 23 12.60 0.43 -15.30
CA GLY A 23 11.96 1.28 -16.32
C GLY A 23 10.50 1.68 -16.02
N LYS A 24 9.91 1.25 -14.89
CA LYS A 24 8.54 1.64 -14.54
C LYS A 24 8.46 3.12 -14.13
N LEU A 25 9.45 3.63 -13.40
CA LEU A 25 9.50 5.04 -13.02
C LEU A 25 9.53 5.98 -14.23
N SER A 26 10.36 5.70 -15.22
CA SER A 26 10.47 6.54 -16.43
C SER A 26 9.20 6.53 -17.28
N ARG A 27 8.38 5.49 -17.16
CA ARG A 27 7.07 5.39 -17.84
C ARG A 27 5.93 6.03 -17.04
N GLY A 28 6.20 6.53 -15.85
CA GLY A 28 5.19 7.02 -14.93
C GLY A 28 4.55 5.91 -14.09
N VAL A 29 4.32 6.25 -12.83
CA VAL A 29 3.59 5.42 -11.87
C VAL A 29 2.33 6.18 -11.48
N LEU A 30 1.19 5.57 -11.76
CA LEU A 30 -0.08 6.02 -11.21
C LEU A 30 -0.27 5.35 -9.85
N PHE A 31 -0.49 6.15 -8.82
CA PHE A 31 -0.57 5.72 -7.43
C PHE A 31 -1.99 5.92 -6.91
N LEU A 32 -2.64 4.81 -6.56
CA LEU A 32 -3.99 4.80 -6.02
C LEU A 32 -3.94 4.53 -4.51
N GLN A 33 -4.57 5.40 -3.73
CA GLN A 33 -4.76 5.26 -2.29
C GLN A 33 -6.12 5.85 -1.89
N ASP A 34 -6.61 5.49 -0.71
CA ASP A 34 -7.82 6.10 -0.14
C ASP A 34 -7.53 7.46 0.50
N ASN A 35 -8.59 8.18 0.88
CA ASN A 35 -8.51 9.53 1.45
C ASN A 35 -8.24 9.55 2.97
N ALA A 36 -7.59 8.52 3.52
CA ALA A 36 -7.27 8.50 4.95
C ALA A 36 -6.49 9.77 5.37
N SER A 37 -6.69 10.24 6.60
CA SER A 37 -6.08 11.48 7.08
C SER A 37 -4.54 11.48 7.01
N VAL A 38 -3.93 10.31 7.21
CA VAL A 38 -2.49 10.12 7.07
C VAL A 38 -2.01 10.21 5.62
N HIS A 39 -2.83 9.84 4.64
CA HIS A 39 -2.49 9.91 3.21
C HIS A 39 -2.61 11.34 2.67
N THR A 40 -3.59 12.09 3.19
CA THR A 40 -3.85 13.48 2.80
C THR A 40 -3.03 14.51 3.57
N ALA A 41 -2.31 14.09 4.62
CA ALA A 41 -1.45 14.94 5.43
C ALA A 41 -0.38 15.64 4.59
N ARG A 42 -0.02 16.87 4.96
CA ARG A 42 0.97 17.70 4.23
C ARG A 42 2.30 16.98 4.02
N VAL A 43 2.82 16.32 5.05
CA VAL A 43 4.09 15.57 4.99
C VAL A 43 4.01 14.40 4.01
N SER A 44 2.86 13.73 3.94
CA SER A 44 2.65 12.55 3.09
C SER A 44 2.43 12.94 1.63
N ARG A 45 1.66 14.01 1.38
CA ARG A 45 1.53 14.58 0.02
C ARG A 45 2.86 15.10 -0.52
N GLN A 46 3.69 15.70 0.33
CA GLN A 46 5.04 16.11 -0.09
C GLN A 46 5.89 14.88 -0.43
N ALA A 47 5.94 13.88 0.45
CA ALA A 47 6.69 12.66 0.20
C ALA A 47 6.22 11.93 -1.08
N LEU A 48 4.91 11.89 -1.34
CA LEU A 48 4.36 11.32 -2.58
C LEU A 48 4.88 12.05 -3.82
N LYS A 49 4.91 13.39 -3.80
CA LYS A 49 5.49 14.17 -4.90
C LYS A 49 6.98 13.85 -5.09
N ASP A 50 7.73 13.72 -4.01
CA ASP A 50 9.16 13.42 -4.04
C ASP A 50 9.45 12.02 -4.63
N THR A 51 8.47 11.10 -4.61
CA THR A 51 8.61 9.80 -5.29
C THR A 51 8.59 9.89 -6.83
N GLY A 52 7.98 10.95 -7.38
CA GLY A 52 7.67 11.07 -8.81
C GLY A 52 6.43 10.29 -9.25
N PHE A 53 5.63 9.77 -8.32
CA PHE A 53 4.35 9.13 -8.62
C PHE A 53 3.25 10.16 -8.86
N SER A 54 2.29 9.81 -9.72
CA SER A 54 1.09 10.61 -9.95
C SER A 54 -0.08 9.99 -9.20
N GLU A 55 -0.66 10.74 -8.26
CA GLU A 55 -1.84 10.31 -7.51
C GLU A 55 -3.07 10.20 -8.43
N ILE A 56 -3.87 9.15 -8.25
CA ILE A 56 -5.19 8.99 -8.88
C ILE A 56 -6.24 9.46 -7.89
N ASP A 57 -7.18 10.29 -8.35
CA ASP A 57 -8.33 10.71 -7.54
C ASP A 57 -9.17 9.49 -7.10
N HIS A 58 -9.37 9.38 -5.79
CA HIS A 58 -10.21 8.35 -5.20
C HIS A 58 -11.43 8.99 -4.52
N PRO A 59 -12.66 8.60 -4.86
CA PRO A 59 -13.84 9.15 -4.21
C PRO A 59 -13.96 8.67 -2.75
N PRO A 60 -14.54 9.48 -1.84
CA PRO A 60 -14.81 9.05 -0.47
C PRO A 60 -15.68 7.78 -0.41
N TYR A 61 -15.44 6.95 0.60
CA TYR A 61 -16.25 5.76 0.91
C TYR A 61 -16.43 4.76 -0.25
N SER A 62 -15.40 4.60 -1.10
CA SER A 62 -15.48 3.76 -2.30
C SER A 62 -14.50 2.56 -2.27
N PRO A 63 -14.62 1.65 -1.27
CA PRO A 63 -13.75 0.48 -1.18
C PRO A 63 -13.93 -0.49 -2.36
N ASP A 64 -15.08 -0.46 -3.02
CA ASP A 64 -15.36 -1.20 -4.26
C ASP A 64 -14.51 -0.73 -5.44
N LEU A 65 -13.94 0.48 -5.37
CA LEU A 65 -13.01 1.01 -6.37
C LEU A 65 -11.53 0.80 -5.98
N ALA A 66 -11.25 0.27 -4.80
CA ALA A 66 -9.91 0.02 -4.31
C ALA A 66 -9.53 -1.48 -4.48
N PRO A 67 -8.61 -1.85 -5.40
CA PRO A 67 -8.22 -3.25 -5.63
C PRO A 67 -7.70 -3.95 -4.38
N SER A 68 -7.06 -3.20 -3.48
CA SER A 68 -6.63 -3.71 -2.18
C SER A 68 -7.81 -4.22 -1.35
N ASP A 69 -8.94 -3.53 -1.34
CA ASP A 69 -10.10 -3.87 -0.52
C ASP A 69 -10.98 -4.95 -1.17
N TYR A 70 -11.41 -4.74 -2.43
CA TYR A 70 -12.37 -5.66 -3.05
C TYR A 70 -11.76 -7.00 -3.47
N PHE A 71 -10.46 -7.03 -3.79
CA PHE A 71 -9.78 -8.23 -4.29
C PHE A 71 -8.74 -8.76 -3.30
N LEU A 72 -7.69 -8.00 -3.03
CA LEU A 72 -6.52 -8.51 -2.31
C LEU A 72 -6.86 -8.92 -0.86
N PHE A 73 -7.38 -8.00 -0.06
CA PHE A 73 -7.73 -8.27 1.34
C PHE A 73 -8.89 -9.23 1.46
N SER A 74 -9.82 -9.25 0.49
CA SER A 74 -10.90 -10.23 0.45
C SER A 74 -10.36 -11.66 0.35
N ASN A 75 -9.38 -11.89 -0.53
CA ASN A 75 -8.76 -13.21 -0.69
C ASN A 75 -7.87 -13.58 0.50
N LEU A 76 -7.03 -12.64 0.97
CA LEU A 76 -6.20 -12.86 2.16
C LEU A 76 -7.06 -13.22 3.39
N LYS A 77 -8.19 -12.52 3.61
CA LYS A 77 -9.11 -12.83 4.71
C LYS A 77 -9.68 -14.25 4.62
N LYS A 78 -9.98 -14.76 3.42
CA LYS A 78 -10.48 -16.13 3.24
C LYS A 78 -9.44 -17.15 3.70
N GLU A 79 -8.17 -16.93 3.37
CA GLU A 79 -7.08 -17.84 3.73
C GLU A 79 -6.73 -17.81 5.22
N LEU A 80 -6.76 -16.63 5.82
CA LEU A 80 -6.49 -16.45 7.24
C LEU A 80 -7.67 -16.85 8.13
N ARG A 81 -8.86 -17.03 7.56
CA ARG A 81 -10.10 -17.32 8.31
C ARG A 81 -9.94 -18.58 9.15
N GLY A 82 -10.26 -18.47 10.44
CA GLY A 82 -10.24 -19.60 11.38
C GLY A 82 -8.86 -19.98 11.90
N ARG A 83 -7.78 -19.36 11.42
CA ARG A 83 -6.44 -19.55 11.96
C ARG A 83 -6.26 -18.75 13.26
N ARG A 84 -5.55 -19.32 14.22
CA ARG A 84 -5.07 -18.62 15.41
C ARG A 84 -3.55 -18.55 15.35
N PHE A 85 -3.01 -17.37 15.58
CA PHE A 85 -1.57 -17.14 15.62
C PHE A 85 -1.15 -16.93 17.06
N PHE A 86 -0.03 -17.54 17.45
CA PHE A 86 0.52 -17.38 18.80
C PHE A 86 1.27 -16.06 18.98
N ASP A 87 1.85 -15.54 17.90
CA ASP A 87 2.61 -14.30 17.88
C ASP A 87 2.53 -13.62 16.50
N ASP A 88 3.08 -12.40 16.44
CA ASP A 88 3.11 -11.59 15.22
C ASP A 88 3.98 -12.21 14.11
N ASN A 89 4.98 -13.03 14.45
CA ASN A 89 5.86 -13.63 13.45
C ASN A 89 5.12 -14.72 12.68
N GLN A 90 4.33 -15.56 13.36
CA GLN A 90 3.47 -16.54 12.70
C GLN A 90 2.45 -15.86 11.78
N MET A 91 1.88 -14.74 12.22
CA MET A 91 0.94 -13.96 11.39
C MET A 91 1.63 -13.37 10.16
N LYS A 92 2.83 -12.78 10.30
CA LYS A 92 3.63 -12.27 9.18
C LYS A 92 3.98 -13.36 8.18
N MET A 93 4.46 -14.51 8.63
CA MET A 93 4.78 -15.64 7.75
C MET A 93 3.55 -16.14 6.98
N ALA A 94 2.38 -16.20 7.61
CA ALA A 94 1.14 -16.59 6.94
C ALA A 94 0.72 -15.56 5.87
N VAL A 95 0.96 -14.27 6.11
CA VAL A 95 0.72 -13.22 5.12
C VAL A 95 1.75 -13.30 4.00
N GLU A 96 3.04 -13.52 4.29
CA GLU A 96 4.09 -13.65 3.27
C GLU A 96 3.83 -14.84 2.34
N SER A 97 3.46 -15.99 2.91
CA SER A 97 3.11 -17.19 2.15
C SER A 97 1.90 -17.01 1.20
N HIS A 98 1.03 -16.02 1.43
CA HIS A 98 -0.06 -15.69 0.50
C HIS A 98 0.47 -15.06 -0.81
N PHE A 99 1.62 -14.41 -0.76
CA PHE A 99 2.21 -13.65 -1.88
C PHE A 99 3.34 -14.38 -2.60
N GLU A 100 3.73 -15.57 -2.13
CA GLU A 100 4.63 -16.50 -2.83
C GLU A 100 3.91 -17.24 -3.96
#